data_AF-A0A345EHJ4-F1
#
_entry.id   AF-A0A345EHJ4-F1
#
_cell.length_a   1.000
_cell.length_b   1.000
_cell.length_c   1.000
_cell.angle_alpha   90.00
_cell.angle_beta   90.00
_cell.angle_gamma   90.00
#
_symmetry.space_group_name_H-M   'P 1'
#
loop_
_entity.id
_entity.type
_entity.pdbx_description
1 polymer ?
#
loop_
_entity_poly.entity_id
_entity_poly.type
_entity_poly.pdbx_seq_one_letter_code
_entity_poly.pdbx_strand_id
1 'polypeptide(L)' 'MASADTDPDRYVRENRETLVRIIKHGNDDFVRALALAAIVEYGGDPEIQTLRRELDRLESEG' A
#
# COMPACT_ATOMS: atom_id res chain seq x y z
N MET A 1 -6.81 3.82 -27.63
CA MET A 1 -5.87 3.84 -26.49
C MET A 1 -6.63 4.45 -25.32
N ALA A 2 -7.02 3.64 -24.34
CA ALA A 2 -7.78 4.14 -23.20
C ALA A 2 -6.85 4.94 -22.30
N SER A 3 -6.94 6.27 -22.37
CA SER A 3 -6.49 7.16 -21.32
C SER A 3 -7.40 6.94 -20.11
N ALA A 4 -7.22 5.83 -19.41
CA ALA A 4 -7.84 5.63 -18.12
C ALA A 4 -7.18 6.65 -17.20
N ASP A 5 -7.95 7.65 -16.82
CA ASP A 5 -7.67 8.62 -15.78
C ASP A 5 -6.91 7.93 -14.64
N THR A 6 -5.59 8.10 -14.65
CA THR A 6 -4.65 7.23 -13.94
C THR A 6 -4.43 7.79 -12.54
N ASP A 7 -5.51 8.01 -11.81
CA ASP A 7 -5.47 8.49 -10.44
C ASP A 7 -5.11 7.29 -9.52
N PRO A 8 -3.86 7.20 -9.03
CA PRO A 8 -3.42 6.06 -8.24
C PRO A 8 -4.12 6.02 -6.88
N ASP A 9 -4.43 7.18 -6.30
CA ASP A 9 -5.21 7.32 -5.06
C ASP A 9 -6.61 6.74 -5.25
N ARG A 10 -7.27 7.09 -6.37
CA ARG A 10 -8.56 6.50 -6.71
C ARG A 10 -8.48 4.99 -6.90
N TYR A 11 -7.49 4.51 -7.65
CA TYR A 11 -7.31 3.07 -7.88
C TYR A 11 -7.12 2.30 -6.59
N VAL A 12 -6.23 2.77 -5.70
CA VAL A 12 -5.93 2.11 -4.44
C VAL A 12 -7.14 2.15 -3.49
N ARG A 13 -7.88 3.26 -3.46
CA ARG A 13 -9.13 3.36 -2.68
C ARG A 13 -10.20 2.37 -3.18
N GLU A 14 -10.43 2.29 -4.49
CA GLU A 14 -11.42 1.41 -5.09
C GLU A 14 -11.04 -0.09 -4.97
N ASN A 15 -9.74 -0.39 -4.93
CA ASN A 15 -9.23 -1.77 -4.90
C ASN A 15 -8.64 -2.18 -3.54
N ARG A 16 -8.90 -1.43 -2.47
CA ARG A 16 -8.25 -1.62 -1.16
C ARG A 16 -8.36 -3.05 -0.64
N GLU A 17 -9.55 -3.64 -0.65
CA GLU A 17 -9.77 -5.01 -0.16
C GLU A 17 -8.99 -6.05 -0.97
N THR A 18 -8.92 -5.86 -2.29
CA THR A 18 -8.15 -6.71 -3.20
C THR A 18 -6.66 -6.63 -2.89
N LEU A 19 -6.12 -5.42 -2.73
CA LEU A 19 -4.71 -5.21 -2.38
C LEU A 19 -4.39 -5.81 -1.01
N VAL A 20 -5.26 -5.65 0.00
CA VAL A 20 -5.10 -6.29 1.31
C VAL A 20 -5.13 -7.82 1.21
N ARG A 21 -6.02 -8.39 0.40
CA ARG A 21 -6.07 -9.83 0.17
C ARG A 21 -4.79 -10.34 -0.49
N ILE A 22 -4.24 -9.61 -1.46
CA ILE A 22 -2.95 -9.94 -2.09
C ILE A 22 -1.84 -9.95 -1.05
N ILE A 23 -1.75 -8.94 -0.19
CA ILE A 23 -0.71 -8.88 0.86
C ILE A 23 -0.79 -10.08 1.82
N LYS A 24 -2.02 -10.46 2.22
CA LYS A 24 -2.26 -11.51 3.22
C LYS A 24 -2.12 -12.94 2.68
N HIS A 25 -2.52 -13.17 1.44
CA HIS A 25 -2.71 -14.52 0.89
C HIS A 25 -1.98 -14.75 -0.43
N GLY A 26 -1.33 -13.73 -0.98
CA GLY A 26 -0.49 -13.87 -2.16
C GLY A 26 0.67 -14.82 -1.92
N ASN A 27 1.08 -15.50 -2.98
CA ASN A 27 2.09 -16.55 -2.98
C ASN A 27 3.42 -16.03 -3.57
N ASP A 28 3.41 -14.81 -4.10
CA ASP A 28 4.55 -14.14 -4.73
C ASP A 28 4.93 -12.92 -3.90
N ASP A 29 6.15 -12.92 -3.38
CA ASP A 29 6.64 -11.87 -2.48
C ASP A 29 6.80 -10.52 -3.18
N PHE A 30 7.14 -10.52 -4.48
CA PHE A 30 7.25 -9.29 -5.26
C PHE A 30 5.88 -8.64 -5.45
N VAL A 31 4.85 -9.42 -5.81
CA VAL A 31 3.48 -8.91 -5.97
C VAL A 31 2.92 -8.42 -4.63
N ARG A 32 3.19 -9.11 -3.53
CA ARG A 32 2.82 -8.67 -2.18
C ARG A 32 3.48 -7.35 -1.81
N ALA A 33 4.78 -7.22 -2.09
CA ALA A 33 5.52 -5.99 -1.84
C ALA A 33 4.98 -4.81 -2.66
N LEU A 34 4.64 -5.03 -3.94
CA LEU A 34 4.02 -4.01 -4.78
C LEU A 34 2.64 -3.57 -4.25
N ALA A 35 1.79 -4.52 -3.86
CA ALA A 35 0.47 -4.21 -3.29
C ALA A 35 0.59 -3.45 -1.97
N LEU A 36 1.56 -3.81 -1.14
CA LEU A 36 1.88 -3.07 0.08
C LEU A 36 2.31 -1.65 -0.25
N ALA A 37 3.29 -1.47 -1.13
CA ALA A 37 3.77 -0.15 -1.55
C ALA A 37 2.65 0.74 -2.10
N ALA A 38 1.72 0.19 -2.88
CA ALA A 38 0.58 0.92 -3.42
C ALA A 38 -0.36 1.43 -2.32
N ILE A 39 -0.76 0.57 -1.35
CA ILE A 39 -1.59 0.99 -0.20
C ILE A 39 -0.86 2.04 0.62
N VAL A 40 0.43 1.86 0.78
CA VAL A 40 1.25 2.67 1.65
C VAL A 40 1.47 4.07 1.06
N GLU A 41 1.67 4.17 -0.26
CA GLU A 41 1.87 5.44 -0.96
C GLU A 41 0.56 6.19 -1.25
N TYR A 42 -0.51 5.47 -1.62
CA TYR A 42 -1.75 6.08 -2.13
C TYR A 42 -3.01 5.70 -1.34
N GLY A 43 -2.91 4.87 -0.31
CA GLY A 43 -4.07 4.33 0.42
C GLY A 43 -4.67 5.27 1.47
N GLY A 44 -4.11 6.47 1.64
CA GLY A 44 -4.75 7.58 2.36
C GLY A 44 -5.13 7.31 3.81
N ASP A 45 -4.48 6.35 4.49
CA ASP A 45 -4.84 5.97 5.86
C ASP A 45 -3.90 6.66 6.88
N PRO A 46 -4.42 7.51 7.79
CA PRO A 46 -3.65 8.07 8.90
C PRO A 46 -2.93 6.99 9.72
N GLU A 47 -3.51 5.80 9.82
CA GLU A 47 -2.98 4.68 10.61
C GLU A 47 -1.74 4.08 9.95
N ILE A 48 -1.66 4.03 8.61
CA ILE A 48 -0.48 3.55 7.89
C ILE A 48 0.67 4.55 7.99
N GLN A 49 0.38 5.84 7.90
CA GLN A 49 1.41 6.86 8.10
C GLN A 49 1.90 6.90 9.56
N THR A 50 1.02 6.60 10.51
CA THR A 50 1.40 6.46 11.92
C THR A 50 2.30 5.24 12.11
N LEU A 51 1.93 4.09 11.56
CA LEU A 51 2.74 2.86 11.58
C LEU A 51 4.11 3.04 10.91
N ARG A 52 4.17 3.72 9.75
CA ARG A 52 5.44 4.04 9.07
C ARG A 52 6.35 4.88 9.96
N ARG A 53 5.84 5.97 10.53
CA ARG A 53 6.61 6.83 11.43
C ARG A 53 7.11 6.07 12.66
N GLU A 54 6.31 5.14 13.16
CA GLU A 54 6.66 4.33 14.34
C GLU A 54 7.72 3.27 14.01
N LEU A 55 7.66 2.65 12.82
CA LEU A 55 8.73 1.78 12.30
C LEU A 55 10.04 2.54 12.10
N ASP A 56 10.02 3.69 11.41
CA ASP A 56 11.20 4.52 11.16
C ASP A 56 11.87 4.96 12.47
N ARG A 57 11.06 5.27 13.49
CA ARG A 57 11.54 5.60 14.83
C ARG A 57 12.30 4.44 15.47
N LEU A 58 11.75 3.22 15.38
CA LEU A 58 12.38 2.03 15.96
C LEU A 58 13.66 1.63 15.23
N GLU A 59 13.74 1.82 13.91
CA GLU A 59 14.97 1.59 13.13
C GLU A 59 16.06 2.63 13.41
N SER A 60 15.68 3.86 13.76
CA SER A 60 16.63 4.95 14.06
C SER A 60 17.14 4.96 15.51
N GLU A 61 16.42 4.29 16.43
CA GLU A 61 16.76 4.17 17.85
C GLU A 61 17.54 2.86 18.17
N GLY A 62 17.81 2.01 17.18
CA GLY A 62 18.61 0.77 17.28
C GLY A 62 20.03 0.91 16.73
#